data_AF-A0A4R2SXK6-F1
#
_entry.id   AF-A0A4R2SXK6-F1
#
_cell.length_a   1.000
_cell.length_b   1.000
_cell.length_c   1.000
_cell.angle_alpha   90.00
_cell.angle_beta   90.00
_cell.angle_gamma   90.00
#
_symmetry.space_group_name_H-M   'P 1'
#
loop_
_entity.id
_entity.type
_entity.pdbx_description
1 polymer ?
#
loop_
_entity_poly.entity_id
_entity_poly.type
_entity_poly.pdbx_seq_one_letter_code
_entity_poly.pdbx_strand_id
1 'polypeptide(L)'
;MGDINSERLHIDELKKRFEKYNTISVNDFNDFYKEIYGNIKRNTVSWLIYKLKKGKVIKNVSRGHYKLEDFEKIITTDYVVITMDIIKSSNMNYNKFNEELNQKIEALNIVIANTYNYEREFFISQGDEIQILCPFDNRISYLVMITLCYLHPFKARYGVSFGEMDSEIKRNSWEMNGPIFWNARDCLEKLKNSKDYEGLVVSEYNYADKLCNNILPLINKAIGKITDKQWEAIKFELSKTDLDIALAELNISKTSYYDRVNVANIKEIMNSFKSIIEIMKVRRLIE
;
A
#
# COMPACT_ATOMS: atom_id res chain seq x y z
N MET A 1 2.03 -13.16 10.98
CA MET A 1 2.94 -14.18 10.41
C MET A 1 2.45 -14.49 9.00
N GLY A 2 3.01 -13.84 7.99
CA GLY A 2 2.74 -14.18 6.58
C GLY A 2 3.91 -15.02 6.09
N ASP A 3 3.73 -16.34 6.12
CA ASP A 3 4.70 -17.32 5.66
C ASP A 3 5.10 -17.05 4.20
N ILE A 4 6.41 -17.08 3.91
CA ILE A 4 6.88 -17.55 2.60
C ILE A 4 6.15 -18.87 2.42
N ASN A 5 5.28 -19.00 1.42
CA ASN A 5 4.44 -20.19 1.26
C ASN A 5 5.38 -21.40 1.10
N SER A 6 5.70 -22.06 2.22
CA SER A 6 6.75 -23.06 2.33
C SER A 6 6.43 -24.24 1.45
N GLU A 7 5.13 -24.50 1.27
CA GLU A 7 4.56 -25.49 0.36
C GLU A 7 4.87 -25.17 -1.10
N ARG A 8 4.83 -23.91 -1.54
CA ARG A 8 5.12 -23.57 -2.95
C ARG A 8 6.60 -23.47 -3.27
N LEU A 9 7.43 -23.06 -2.31
CA LEU A 9 8.88 -23.12 -2.50
C LEU A 9 9.46 -24.50 -2.18
N HIS A 10 8.66 -25.41 -1.62
CA HIS A 10 9.05 -26.74 -1.15
C HIS A 10 10.28 -26.69 -0.26
N ILE A 11 10.32 -25.74 0.68
CA ILE A 11 11.53 -25.41 1.46
C ILE A 11 11.99 -26.61 2.30
N ASP A 12 11.05 -27.33 2.89
CA ASP A 12 11.35 -28.46 3.76
C ASP A 12 11.88 -29.65 2.95
N GLU A 13 11.26 -29.95 1.80
CA GLU A 13 11.75 -30.96 0.86
C GLU A 13 13.10 -30.59 0.27
N LEU A 14 13.31 -29.31 -0.06
CA LEU A 14 14.55 -28.79 -0.60
C LEU A 14 15.68 -28.92 0.42
N LYS A 15 15.43 -28.51 1.67
CA LYS A 15 16.39 -28.69 2.77
C LYS A 15 16.71 -30.15 2.99
N LYS A 16 15.70 -31.02 3.09
CA LYS A 16 15.91 -32.47 3.26
C LYS A 16 16.72 -33.08 2.11
N ARG A 17 16.46 -32.63 0.87
CA ARG A 17 17.17 -33.10 -0.33
C ARG A 17 18.63 -32.69 -0.34
N PHE A 18 18.92 -31.44 0.04
CA PHE A 18 20.24 -30.83 -0.10
C PHE A 18 20.98 -30.61 1.24
N GLU A 19 20.50 -31.15 2.35
CA GLU A 19 21.08 -30.99 3.70
C GLU A 19 22.57 -31.33 3.74
N LYS A 20 22.97 -32.37 3.00
CA LYS A 20 24.34 -32.86 2.93
C LYS A 20 25.19 -32.24 1.82
N TYR A 21 24.61 -31.34 1.03
CA TYR A 21 25.29 -30.72 -0.11
C TYR A 21 26.07 -29.50 0.37
N ASN A 22 27.37 -29.47 0.07
CA ASN A 22 28.19 -28.28 0.32
C ASN A 22 27.81 -27.11 -0.60
N THR A 23 27.36 -27.41 -1.82
CA THR A 23 26.88 -26.46 -2.81
C THR A 23 25.77 -27.06 -3.67
N ILE A 24 24.80 -26.23 -4.06
CA ILE A 24 23.66 -26.54 -4.92
C ILE A 24 23.78 -25.67 -6.18
N SER A 25 23.79 -26.28 -7.36
CA SER A 25 23.85 -25.58 -8.64
C SER A 25 22.47 -25.22 -9.19
N VAL A 26 22.41 -24.34 -10.19
CA VAL A 26 21.16 -24.07 -10.93
C VAL A 26 20.58 -25.33 -11.56
N ASN A 27 21.39 -26.29 -11.99
CA ASN A 27 20.90 -27.55 -12.54
C ASN A 27 20.22 -28.40 -11.46
N ASP A 28 20.78 -28.44 -10.25
CA ASP A 28 20.18 -29.15 -9.12
C ASP A 28 18.80 -28.59 -8.76
N PHE A 29 18.62 -27.25 -8.81
CA PHE A 29 17.30 -26.64 -8.64
C PHE A 29 16.34 -26.97 -9.79
N ASN A 30 16.84 -27.00 -11.04
CA ASN A 30 15.99 -27.38 -12.18
C ASN A 30 15.51 -28.83 -12.04
N ASP A 31 16.39 -29.75 -11.63
CA ASP A 31 16.04 -31.16 -11.46
C ASP A 31 15.06 -31.33 -10.29
N PHE A 32 15.33 -30.70 -9.15
CA PHE A 32 14.43 -30.69 -8.00
C PHE A 32 13.02 -30.20 -8.35
N TYR A 33 12.90 -29.03 -8.99
CA TYR A 33 11.58 -28.49 -9.33
C TYR A 33 10.93 -29.20 -10.51
N LYS A 34 11.69 -29.87 -11.37
CA LYS A 34 11.16 -30.74 -12.42
C LYS A 34 10.56 -32.03 -11.84
N GLU A 35 11.16 -32.59 -10.79
CA GLU A 35 10.59 -33.75 -10.08
C GLU A 35 9.23 -33.39 -9.45
N ILE A 36 9.09 -32.18 -8.93
CA ILE A 36 7.88 -31.72 -8.24
C ILE A 36 6.79 -31.29 -9.23
N TYR A 37 7.13 -30.44 -10.19
CA TYR A 37 6.15 -29.79 -11.08
C TYR A 37 6.08 -30.39 -12.48
N GLY A 38 6.89 -31.41 -12.78
CA GLY A 38 7.01 -31.97 -14.12
C GLY A 38 7.69 -30.97 -15.08
N ASN A 39 7.02 -30.62 -16.18
CA ASN A 39 7.60 -29.76 -17.22
C ASN A 39 7.58 -28.27 -16.81
N ILE A 40 8.57 -27.85 -16.02
CA ILE A 40 8.75 -26.46 -15.56
C ILE A 40 9.69 -25.65 -16.48
N LYS A 41 9.33 -24.38 -16.76
CA LYS A 41 10.18 -23.47 -17.55
C LYS A 41 11.38 -23.00 -16.72
N ARG A 42 12.56 -22.90 -17.36
CA ARG A 42 13.81 -22.40 -16.72
C ARG A 42 13.67 -21.01 -16.09
N ASN A 43 12.86 -20.13 -16.67
CA ASN A 43 12.64 -18.79 -16.11
C ASN A 43 11.87 -18.86 -14.78
N THR A 44 10.94 -19.81 -14.64
CA THR A 44 10.21 -20.06 -13.40
C THR A 44 11.15 -20.58 -12.32
N VAL A 45 12.05 -21.51 -12.65
CA VAL A 45 13.09 -21.97 -11.71
C VAL A 45 14.02 -20.84 -11.30
N SER A 46 14.41 -19.98 -12.25
CA SER A 46 15.23 -18.80 -11.95
C SER A 46 14.53 -17.84 -10.98
N TRP A 47 13.21 -17.67 -11.11
CA TRP A 47 12.38 -16.91 -10.18
C TRP A 47 12.27 -17.58 -8.81
N LEU A 48 12.14 -18.92 -8.75
CA LEU A 48 12.13 -19.67 -7.49
C LEU A 48 13.47 -19.55 -6.75
N ILE A 49 14.60 -19.68 -7.44
CA ILE A 49 15.94 -19.44 -6.89
C ILE A 49 16.06 -18.01 -6.36
N TYR A 50 15.53 -17.03 -7.09
CA TYR A 50 15.49 -15.64 -6.63
C TYR A 50 14.68 -15.50 -5.34
N LYS A 51 13.50 -16.13 -5.23
CA LYS A 51 12.67 -16.11 -4.01
C LYS A 51 13.33 -16.86 -2.84
N LEU A 52 13.98 -18.00 -3.08
CA LEU A 52 14.77 -18.72 -2.07
C LEU A 52 15.94 -17.88 -1.54
N LYS A 53 16.64 -17.17 -2.43
CA LYS A 53 17.72 -16.26 -2.06
C LYS A 53 17.17 -15.06 -1.26
N LYS A 54 16.04 -14.50 -1.69
CA LYS A 54 15.36 -13.39 -1.01
C LYS A 54 14.91 -13.80 0.40
N GLY A 55 14.40 -15.03 0.55
CA GLY A 55 14.03 -15.61 1.83
C GLY A 55 15.19 -16.04 2.72
N LYS A 56 16.46 -15.80 2.33
CA LYS A 56 17.67 -16.34 2.98
C LYS A 56 17.57 -17.85 3.27
N VAL A 57 16.89 -18.60 2.40
CA VAL A 57 16.93 -20.08 2.44
C VAL A 57 18.25 -20.55 1.83
N ILE A 58 18.76 -19.80 0.85
CA ILE A 58 20.03 -20.04 0.19
C ILE A 58 20.86 -18.76 0.07
N LYS A 59 22.18 -18.88 0.13
CA LYS A 59 23.12 -17.80 -0.23
C LYS A 59 23.91 -18.16 -1.48
N ASN A 60 24.37 -17.15 -2.21
CA ASN A 60 25.28 -17.36 -3.33
C ASN A 60 26.69 -17.66 -2.82
N VAL A 61 27.34 -18.69 -3.39
CA VAL A 61 28.74 -19.02 -3.12
C VAL A 61 29.60 -18.61 -4.31
N SER A 62 29.12 -18.88 -5.52
CA SER A 62 29.73 -18.45 -6.77
C SER A 62 28.67 -18.40 -7.88
N ARG A 63 29.06 -18.03 -9.10
CA ARG A 63 28.12 -17.91 -10.22
C ARG A 63 27.37 -19.23 -10.44
N GLY A 64 26.05 -19.18 -10.27
CA GLY A 64 25.16 -20.34 -10.43
C GLY A 64 25.26 -21.41 -9.33
N HIS A 65 25.98 -21.15 -8.23
CA HIS A 65 26.13 -22.07 -7.11
C HIS A 65 25.73 -21.41 -5.79
N TYR A 66 25.04 -22.18 -4.96
CA TYR A 66 24.37 -21.70 -3.76
C TYR A 66 24.63 -22.64 -2.59
N LYS A 67 24.40 -22.18 -1.36
CA LYS A 67 24.46 -23.01 -0.15
C LYS A 67 23.22 -22.76 0.69
N LEU A 68 22.70 -23.80 1.35
CA LEU A 68 21.62 -23.66 2.33
C LEU A 68 22.07 -22.78 3.50
N GLU A 69 21.17 -21.93 3.97
CA GLU A 69 21.33 -21.14 5.19
C GLU A 69 20.38 -21.63 6.28
N ASP A 70 20.78 -21.44 7.53
CA ASP A 70 19.90 -21.62 8.68
C ASP A 70 18.85 -20.52 8.63
N PHE A 71 17.65 -20.91 8.21
CA PHE A 71 16.53 -20.01 8.00
C PHE A 71 16.03 -19.48 9.35
N GLU A 72 16.43 -18.26 9.71
CA GLU A 72 15.55 -17.39 10.47
C GLU A 72 14.41 -16.99 9.52
N LYS A 73 13.17 -17.33 9.90
CA LYS A 73 11.96 -17.03 9.14
C LYS A 73 11.93 -15.54 8.79
N ILE A 74 12.33 -15.18 7.57
CA ILE A 74 12.09 -13.84 7.05
C ILE A 74 10.59 -13.74 6.86
N ILE A 75 9.93 -13.12 7.83
CA ILE A 75 8.59 -12.61 7.65
C ILE A 75 8.74 -11.50 6.60
N THR A 76 8.45 -11.79 5.33
CA THR A 76 8.26 -10.73 4.34
C THR A 76 6.91 -10.09 4.66
N THR A 77 6.97 -9.12 5.56
CA THR A 77 5.83 -8.24 5.83
C THR A 77 5.53 -7.51 4.52
N ASP A 78 4.33 -7.71 3.97
CA ASP A 78 3.89 -6.85 2.88
C ASP A 78 3.79 -5.43 3.42
N TYR A 79 4.26 -4.49 2.62
CA TYR A 79 4.10 -3.08 2.85
C TYR A 79 3.17 -2.50 1.79
N VAL A 80 2.74 -1.29 2.09
CA VAL A 80 1.99 -0.44 1.19
C VAL A 80 2.64 0.92 1.13
N VAL A 81 2.87 1.40 -0.09
CA VAL A 81 3.21 2.79 -0.33
C VAL A 81 1.96 3.49 -0.82
N ILE A 82 1.55 4.52 -0.10
CA ILE A 82 0.50 5.44 -0.56
C ILE A 82 1.19 6.74 -0.92
N THR A 83 1.01 7.17 -2.16
CA THR A 83 1.47 8.47 -2.62
C THR A 83 0.29 9.25 -3.19
N MET A 84 0.27 10.56 -2.98
CA MET A 84 -0.76 11.43 -3.51
C MET A 84 -0.13 12.69 -4.09
N ASP A 85 -0.70 13.20 -5.17
CA ASP A 85 -0.31 14.46 -5.81
C ASP A 85 -1.51 15.42 -5.86
N ILE A 86 -1.27 16.70 -5.57
CA ILE A 86 -2.31 17.71 -5.51
C ILE A 86 -2.61 18.27 -6.90
N ILE A 87 -3.86 18.10 -7.34
CA ILE A 87 -4.29 18.52 -8.66
C ILE A 87 -4.27 20.05 -8.75
N LYS A 88 -3.55 20.58 -9.76
CA LYS A 88 -3.44 22.02 -10.09
C LYS A 88 -2.81 22.87 -8.98
N SER A 89 -1.96 22.30 -8.14
CA SER A 89 -1.12 23.04 -7.18
C SER A 89 -0.31 24.18 -7.83
N SER A 90 0.17 23.98 -9.07
CA SER A 90 0.91 24.97 -9.85
C SER A 90 0.16 26.29 -10.10
N ASN A 91 -1.17 26.29 -9.97
CA ASN A 91 -2.01 27.47 -10.17
C ASN A 91 -2.28 28.21 -8.85
N MET A 92 -1.78 27.71 -7.73
CA MET A 92 -1.99 28.27 -6.39
C MET A 92 -0.84 29.18 -5.99
N ASN A 93 -1.07 30.04 -5.00
CA ASN A 93 0.02 30.83 -4.42
C ASN A 93 0.99 29.90 -3.67
N TYR A 94 2.21 29.77 -4.17
CA TYR A 94 3.21 28.81 -3.68
C TYR A 94 3.43 28.87 -2.15
N ASN A 95 3.64 30.06 -1.59
CA ASN A 95 3.90 30.20 -0.15
C ASN A 95 2.69 29.79 0.70
N LYS A 96 1.50 30.30 0.35
CA LYS A 96 0.26 29.98 1.07
C LYS A 96 -0.10 28.50 0.96
N PHE A 97 0.04 27.94 -0.25
CA PHE A 97 -0.23 26.52 -0.50
C PHE A 97 0.68 25.62 0.33
N ASN A 98 2.00 25.88 0.33
CA ASN A 98 2.94 25.06 1.09
C ASN A 98 2.72 25.19 2.59
N GLU A 99 2.42 26.39 3.10
CA GLU A 99 2.10 26.58 4.51
C GLU A 99 0.84 25.76 4.90
N GLU A 100 -0.23 25.87 4.12
CA GLU A 100 -1.47 25.14 4.34
C GLU A 100 -1.30 23.62 4.21
N LEU A 101 -0.55 23.14 3.21
CA LEU A 101 -0.27 21.72 3.03
C LEU A 101 0.55 21.17 4.20
N ASN A 102 1.60 21.87 4.65
CA ASN A 102 2.40 21.45 5.81
C ASN A 102 1.54 21.31 7.07
N GLN A 103 0.67 22.30 7.36
CA GLN A 103 -0.23 22.25 8.52
C GLN A 103 -1.22 21.06 8.42
N LYS A 104 -1.78 20.81 7.22
CA LYS A 104 -2.69 19.68 6.99
C LYS A 104 -1.99 18.34 7.20
N ILE A 105 -0.75 18.19 6.73
CA ILE A 105 0.03 16.95 6.87
C ILE A 105 0.50 16.73 8.31
N GLU A 106 0.91 17.79 9.01
CA GLU A 106 1.23 17.69 10.44
C GLU A 106 0.02 17.23 11.26
N ALA A 107 -1.14 17.85 11.05
CA ALA A 107 -2.38 17.46 11.72
C ALA A 107 -2.80 16.02 11.35
N LEU A 108 -2.67 15.64 10.08
CA LEU A 108 -2.94 14.28 9.62
C LEU A 108 -2.03 13.26 10.31
N ASN A 109 -0.73 13.53 10.38
CA ASN A 109 0.26 12.64 11.02
C ASN A 109 -0.06 12.40 12.50
N ILE A 110 -0.48 13.44 13.23
CA ILE A 110 -0.94 13.31 14.62
C ILE A 110 -2.17 12.39 14.71
N VAL A 111 -3.14 12.56 13.81
CA VAL A 111 -4.39 11.77 13.82
C VAL A 111 -4.13 10.31 13.46
N ILE A 112 -3.33 10.02 12.44
CA ILE A 112 -3.06 8.63 12.06
C ILE A 112 -2.24 7.89 13.12
N ALA A 113 -1.35 8.59 13.82
CA ALA A 113 -0.62 8.03 14.95
C ALA A 113 -1.57 7.70 16.11
N ASN A 114 -2.34 8.68 16.58
CA ASN A 114 -3.15 8.53 17.80
C ASN A 114 -4.44 7.72 17.61
N THR A 115 -5.14 7.88 16.49
CA THR A 115 -6.46 7.27 16.25
C THR A 115 -6.36 5.88 15.61
N TYR A 116 -5.31 5.67 14.82
CA TYR A 116 -5.14 4.48 13.99
C TYR A 116 -3.89 3.66 14.30
N ASN A 117 -3.01 4.14 15.19
CA ASN A 117 -1.76 3.47 15.58
C ASN A 117 -0.87 3.17 14.36
N TYR A 118 -0.70 4.18 13.50
CA TYR A 118 0.33 4.19 12.46
C TYR A 118 1.57 4.90 12.98
N GLU A 119 2.66 4.15 13.14
CA GLU A 119 3.96 4.69 13.57
C GLU A 119 4.70 5.46 12.45
N ARG A 120 4.12 5.48 11.24
CA ARG A 120 4.72 6.01 10.03
C ARG A 120 4.03 7.30 9.63
N GLU A 121 4.81 8.25 9.15
CA GLU A 121 4.36 9.60 8.81
C GLU A 121 4.27 9.76 7.28
N PHE A 122 3.34 10.61 6.83
CA PHE A 122 3.40 11.20 5.50
C PHE A 122 4.52 12.24 5.45
N PHE A 123 5.30 12.19 4.38
CA PHE A 123 6.29 13.21 4.04
C PHE A 123 5.88 13.91 2.75
N ILE A 124 6.03 15.22 2.72
CA ILE A 124 5.86 16.04 1.50
C ILE A 124 7.18 15.99 0.71
N SER A 125 7.08 15.88 -0.62
CA SER A 125 8.21 16.02 -1.54
C SER A 125 8.67 17.48 -1.64
N GLN A 126 9.58 17.80 -2.56
CA GLN A 126 9.91 19.22 -2.84
C GLN A 126 8.79 19.98 -3.55
N GLY A 127 7.77 19.29 -4.05
CA GLY A 127 6.58 19.89 -4.66
C GLY A 127 5.36 19.71 -3.77
N ASP A 128 4.33 19.14 -4.35
CA ASP A 128 3.00 18.95 -3.79
C ASP A 128 2.64 17.47 -3.59
N GLU A 129 3.55 16.55 -3.92
CA GLU A 129 3.36 15.13 -3.66
C GLU A 129 3.60 14.80 -2.19
N ILE A 130 2.78 13.91 -1.64
CA ILE A 130 2.97 13.32 -0.31
C ILE A 130 3.13 11.81 -0.42
N GLN A 131 3.85 11.21 0.52
CA GLN A 131 4.10 9.77 0.51
C GLN A 131 4.26 9.19 1.92
N ILE A 132 3.64 8.04 2.16
CA ILE A 132 3.82 7.21 3.36
C ILE A 132 4.15 5.77 2.95
N LEU A 133 4.97 5.11 3.76
CA LEU A 133 5.13 3.66 3.77
C LEU A 133 4.49 3.11 5.05
N CYS A 134 3.59 2.15 4.93
CA CYS A 134 2.96 1.48 6.08
C CYS A 134 2.95 -0.05 5.91
N PRO A 135 2.84 -0.82 7.01
CA PRO A 135 2.58 -2.25 6.92
C PRO A 135 1.25 -2.53 6.22
N PHE A 136 1.17 -3.66 5.51
CA PHE A 136 -0.08 -4.08 4.88
C PHE A 136 -1.06 -4.60 5.93
N ASP A 137 -2.14 -3.85 6.17
CA ASP A 137 -3.21 -4.25 7.08
C ASP A 137 -4.59 -3.66 6.73
N ASN A 138 -5.59 -4.01 7.53
CA ASN A 138 -7.00 -3.63 7.31
C ASN A 138 -7.33 -2.14 7.39
N ARG A 139 -6.42 -1.35 7.96
CA ARG A 139 -6.63 0.08 8.22
C ARG A 139 -6.26 0.94 7.01
N ILE A 140 -5.74 0.37 5.93
CA ILE A 140 -5.31 1.15 4.75
C ILE A 140 -6.47 1.92 4.12
N SER A 141 -7.67 1.32 4.11
CA SER A 141 -8.88 2.00 3.65
C SER A 141 -9.13 3.30 4.42
N TYR A 142 -8.94 3.27 5.74
CA TYR A 142 -9.06 4.45 6.60
C TYR A 142 -7.95 5.45 6.31
N LEU A 143 -6.72 4.97 6.10
CA LEU A 143 -5.57 5.83 5.81
C LEU A 143 -5.76 6.62 4.51
N VAL A 144 -6.25 6.00 3.44
CA VAL A 144 -6.56 6.71 2.18
C VAL A 144 -7.65 7.75 2.44
N MET A 145 -8.77 7.37 3.04
CA MET A 145 -9.92 8.26 3.21
C MET A 145 -9.64 9.42 4.17
N ILE A 146 -8.99 9.18 5.31
CA ILE A 146 -8.63 10.26 6.25
C ILE A 146 -7.65 11.25 5.61
N THR A 147 -6.72 10.76 4.78
CA THR A 147 -5.80 11.63 4.03
C THR A 147 -6.56 12.54 3.08
N LEU A 148 -7.50 12.00 2.30
CA LEU A 148 -8.35 12.81 1.40
C LEU A 148 -9.18 13.85 2.19
N CYS A 149 -9.69 13.51 3.37
CA CYS A 149 -10.40 14.47 4.23
C CYS A 149 -9.51 15.63 4.70
N TYR A 150 -8.26 15.34 5.10
CA TYR A 150 -7.35 16.39 5.58
C TYR A 150 -6.82 17.25 4.44
N LEU A 151 -6.65 16.68 3.25
CA LEU A 151 -6.23 17.41 2.06
C LEU A 151 -7.33 18.32 1.49
N HIS A 152 -8.61 17.97 1.65
CA HIS A 152 -9.73 18.82 1.21
C HIS A 152 -9.56 20.28 1.71
N PRO A 153 -9.77 21.32 0.87
CA PRO A 153 -10.37 21.30 -0.47
C PRO A 153 -9.41 20.95 -1.61
N PHE A 154 -8.16 20.61 -1.34
CA PHE A 154 -7.25 20.13 -2.37
C PHE A 154 -7.74 18.79 -2.91
N LYS A 155 -7.98 18.75 -4.22
CA LYS A 155 -8.22 17.49 -4.91
C LYS A 155 -6.89 16.80 -5.11
N ALA A 156 -6.87 15.49 -4.95
CA ALA A 156 -5.66 14.70 -5.08
C ALA A 156 -5.88 13.50 -5.97
N ARG A 157 -4.86 13.16 -6.76
CA ARG A 157 -4.71 11.83 -7.37
C ARG A 157 -3.86 10.97 -6.45
N TYR A 158 -4.11 9.67 -6.39
CA TYR A 158 -3.40 8.80 -5.46
C TYR A 158 -2.99 7.45 -6.06
N GLY A 159 -1.77 7.03 -5.75
CA GLY A 159 -1.25 5.70 -6.04
C GLY A 159 -1.16 4.86 -4.78
N VAL A 160 -1.68 3.63 -4.81
CA VAL A 160 -1.52 2.65 -3.73
C VAL A 160 -0.78 1.44 -4.28
N SER A 161 0.45 1.25 -3.83
CA SER A 161 1.32 0.18 -4.27
C SER A 161 1.49 -0.85 -3.18
N PHE A 162 1.27 -2.13 -3.48
CA PHE A 162 1.42 -3.25 -2.54
C PHE A 162 2.63 -4.10 -2.92
N GLY A 163 3.42 -4.49 -1.93
CA GLY A 163 4.52 -5.45 -2.17
C GLY A 163 5.46 -5.61 -1.00
N GLU A 164 6.50 -6.40 -1.21
CA GLU A 164 7.55 -6.62 -0.23
C GLU A 164 8.57 -5.48 -0.24
N MET A 165 9.11 -5.15 0.92
CA MET A 165 10.26 -4.27 1.07
C MET A 165 11.55 -5.08 1.02
N ASP A 166 12.49 -4.68 0.16
CA ASP A 166 13.83 -5.26 0.05
C ASP A 166 14.95 -4.27 0.43
N SER A 167 14.58 -3.02 0.77
CA SER A 167 15.48 -1.98 1.24
C SER A 167 15.35 -1.73 2.74
N GLU A 168 16.36 -1.08 3.31
CA GLU A 168 16.30 -0.52 4.66
C GLU A 168 15.09 0.42 4.81
N ILE A 169 14.41 0.30 5.96
CA ILE A 169 13.28 1.16 6.32
C ILE A 169 13.79 2.43 6.99
N LYS A 170 13.72 3.54 6.26
CA LYS A 170 14.09 4.87 6.77
C LYS A 170 12.89 5.60 7.34
N ARG A 171 13.11 6.69 8.06
CA ARG A 171 12.02 7.56 8.54
C ARG A 171 11.29 8.20 7.37
N ASN A 172 12.02 8.94 6.54
CA ASN A 172 11.47 9.62 5.37
C ASN A 172 11.24 8.63 4.22
N SER A 173 9.98 8.49 3.79
CA SER A 173 9.60 7.57 2.72
C SER A 173 10.23 7.95 1.37
N TRP A 174 10.57 9.23 1.15
CA TRP A 174 11.23 9.70 -0.08
C TRP A 174 12.68 9.24 -0.21
N GLU A 175 13.34 8.90 0.90
CA GLU A 175 14.70 8.37 0.92
C GLU A 175 14.78 6.86 0.66
N MET A 176 13.61 6.25 0.48
CA MET A 176 13.42 4.82 0.25
C MET A 176 13.18 4.55 -1.24
N ASN A 177 13.56 3.35 -1.67
CA ASN A 177 13.53 2.98 -3.07
C ASN A 177 13.20 1.50 -3.22
N GLY A 178 12.80 1.12 -4.43
CA GLY A 178 12.46 -0.26 -4.77
C GLY A 178 11.15 -0.37 -5.54
N PRO A 179 10.78 -1.58 -5.99
CA PRO A 179 9.64 -1.80 -6.87
C PRO A 179 8.33 -1.20 -6.33
N ILE A 180 8.07 -1.33 -5.02
CA ILE A 180 6.85 -0.78 -4.41
C ILE A 180 6.76 0.75 -4.54
N PHE A 181 7.88 1.47 -4.44
CA PHE A 181 7.92 2.92 -4.60
C PHE A 181 7.86 3.35 -6.06
N TRP A 182 8.54 2.62 -6.97
CA TRP A 182 8.46 2.88 -8.41
C TRP A 182 7.03 2.74 -8.91
N ASN A 183 6.36 1.66 -8.52
CA ASN A 183 4.97 1.41 -8.88
C ASN A 183 4.04 2.50 -8.34
N ALA A 184 4.23 2.96 -7.10
CA ALA A 184 3.43 4.02 -6.52
C ALA A 184 3.56 5.34 -7.33
N ARG A 185 4.77 5.69 -7.77
CA ARG A 185 5.02 6.89 -8.58
C ARG A 185 4.48 6.74 -10.01
N ASP A 186 4.63 5.55 -10.61
CA ASP A 186 4.08 5.25 -11.93
C ASP A 186 2.54 5.34 -11.94
N CYS A 187 1.87 5.04 -10.83
CA CYS A 187 0.44 5.34 -10.68
C CYS A 187 0.14 6.83 -10.86
N LEU A 188 0.90 7.72 -10.23
CA LEU A 188 0.66 9.17 -10.36
C LEU A 188 0.89 9.66 -11.78
N GLU A 189 1.92 9.15 -12.47
CA GLU A 189 2.17 9.47 -13.88
C GLU A 189 1.02 9.04 -14.80
N LYS A 190 0.47 7.85 -14.58
CA LYS A 190 -0.72 7.37 -15.31
C LYS A 190 -1.95 8.24 -15.06
N LEU A 191 -2.05 8.84 -13.87
CA LEU A 191 -3.15 9.68 -13.42
C LEU A 191 -2.94 11.18 -13.68
N LYS A 192 -1.83 11.60 -14.31
CA LYS A 192 -1.44 13.03 -14.39
C LYS A 192 -2.46 13.95 -15.05
N ASN A 193 -3.29 13.41 -15.95
CA ASN A 193 -4.31 14.15 -16.68
C ASN A 193 -5.68 14.16 -15.98
N SER A 194 -5.79 13.52 -14.81
CA SER A 194 -7.02 13.53 -14.04
C SER A 194 -7.39 14.95 -13.60
N LYS A 195 -8.70 15.23 -13.61
CA LYS A 195 -9.25 16.53 -13.22
C LYS A 195 -10.00 16.47 -11.88
N ASP A 196 -10.16 15.29 -11.32
CA ASP A 196 -10.88 15.04 -10.08
C ASP A 196 -10.18 13.97 -9.25
N TYR A 197 -10.74 13.60 -8.10
CA TYR A 197 -10.25 12.47 -7.32
C TYR A 197 -10.15 11.21 -8.19
N GLU A 198 -8.94 10.67 -8.30
CA GLU A 198 -8.68 9.45 -9.05
C GLU A 198 -7.56 8.66 -8.41
N GLY A 199 -7.65 7.33 -8.49
CA GLY A 199 -6.77 6.43 -7.78
C GLY A 199 -6.42 5.22 -8.60
N LEU A 200 -5.20 4.71 -8.42
CA LEU A 200 -4.73 3.48 -9.03
C LEU A 200 -4.07 2.59 -7.99
N VAL A 201 -4.38 1.30 -8.06
CA VAL A 201 -3.75 0.26 -7.25
C VAL A 201 -2.83 -0.57 -8.14
N VAL A 202 -1.61 -0.81 -7.68
CA VAL A 202 -0.62 -1.64 -8.37
C VAL A 202 0.05 -2.59 -7.37
N SER A 203 0.36 -3.80 -7.81
CA SER A 203 1.14 -4.79 -7.07
C SER A 203 1.96 -5.64 -8.04
N GLU A 204 2.59 -6.71 -7.55
CA GLU A 204 3.22 -7.72 -8.42
C GLU A 204 2.20 -8.67 -9.09
N TYR A 205 0.90 -8.54 -8.77
CA TYR A 205 -0.18 -9.47 -9.17
C TYR A 205 -1.21 -8.80 -10.08
N ASN A 206 -1.01 -8.93 -11.40
CA ASN A 206 -1.78 -8.20 -12.41
C ASN A 206 -3.31 -8.45 -12.37
N TYR A 207 -3.77 -9.64 -11.99
CA TYR A 207 -5.21 -9.94 -11.96
C TYR A 207 -5.92 -9.23 -10.81
N ALA A 208 -5.33 -9.27 -9.61
CA ALA A 208 -5.83 -8.54 -8.44
C ALA A 208 -5.86 -7.03 -8.69
N ASP A 209 -4.80 -6.48 -9.29
CA ASP A 209 -4.73 -5.08 -9.69
C ASP A 209 -5.88 -4.71 -10.62
N LYS A 210 -6.14 -5.52 -11.66
CA LYS A 210 -7.23 -5.30 -12.60
C LYS A 210 -8.59 -5.27 -11.91
N LEU A 211 -8.85 -6.19 -10.98
CA LEU A 211 -10.11 -6.21 -10.23
C LEU A 211 -10.26 -4.96 -9.37
N CYS A 212 -9.23 -4.59 -8.61
CA CYS A 212 -9.24 -3.40 -7.77
C CYS A 212 -9.43 -2.12 -8.60
N ASN A 213 -8.74 -2.01 -9.73
CA ASN A 213 -8.82 -0.86 -10.63
C ASN A 213 -10.14 -0.77 -11.42
N ASN A 214 -10.96 -1.83 -11.44
CA ASN A 214 -12.34 -1.75 -11.93
C ASN A 214 -13.31 -1.21 -10.86
N ILE A 215 -12.97 -1.37 -9.57
CA ILE A 215 -13.78 -0.90 -8.44
C ILE A 215 -13.50 0.58 -8.13
N LEU A 216 -12.22 0.98 -8.18
CA LEU A 216 -11.77 2.34 -7.85
C LEU A 216 -12.54 3.47 -8.55
N PRO A 217 -12.85 3.42 -9.87
CA PRO A 217 -13.61 4.49 -10.52
C PRO A 217 -14.98 4.73 -9.90
N LEU A 218 -15.64 3.67 -9.40
CA LEU A 218 -16.94 3.80 -8.71
C LEU A 218 -16.77 4.51 -7.36
N ILE A 219 -15.73 4.14 -6.62
CA ILE A 219 -15.37 4.77 -5.36
C ILE A 219 -15.04 6.25 -5.57
N ASN A 220 -14.17 6.56 -6.52
CA ASN A 220 -13.74 7.92 -6.86
C ASN A 220 -14.90 8.81 -7.29
N LYS A 221 -15.85 8.27 -8.06
CA LYS A 221 -17.07 8.97 -8.44
C LYS A 221 -17.98 9.26 -7.23
N ALA A 222 -18.01 8.38 -6.24
CA ALA A 222 -18.75 8.63 -5.00
C ALA A 222 -18.05 9.72 -4.16
N ILE A 223 -16.73 9.66 -4.02
CA ILE A 223 -15.90 10.67 -3.35
C ILE A 223 -16.12 12.06 -3.98
N GLY A 224 -16.10 12.16 -5.32
CA GLY A 224 -16.30 13.42 -6.03
C GLY A 224 -17.69 14.07 -5.84
N LYS A 225 -18.65 13.37 -5.22
CA LYS A 225 -19.97 13.91 -4.87
C LYS A 225 -20.05 14.44 -3.43
N ILE A 226 -19.04 14.19 -2.61
CA ILE A 226 -19.00 14.67 -1.23
C ILE A 226 -18.80 16.19 -1.27
N THR A 227 -19.71 16.92 -0.65
CA THR A 227 -19.69 18.38 -0.55
C THR A 227 -18.78 18.85 0.58
N ASP A 228 -18.34 20.11 0.55
CA ASP A 228 -17.43 20.68 1.56
C ASP A 228 -17.97 20.50 3.00
N LYS A 229 -19.26 20.78 3.21
CA LYS A 229 -19.93 20.58 4.52
C LYS A 229 -19.96 19.12 4.99
N GLN A 230 -19.98 18.18 4.03
CA GLN A 230 -19.92 16.76 4.34
C GLN A 230 -18.48 16.32 4.64
N TRP A 231 -17.49 16.85 3.91
CA TRP A 231 -16.06 16.62 4.21
C TRP A 231 -15.71 17.08 5.63
N GLU A 232 -16.19 18.24 6.04
CA GLU A 232 -16.04 18.74 7.41
C GLU A 232 -16.55 17.73 8.45
N ALA A 233 -17.78 17.22 8.29
CA ALA A 233 -18.36 16.25 9.21
C ALA A 233 -17.63 14.88 9.17
N ILE A 234 -17.29 14.40 7.98
CA ILE A 234 -16.58 13.13 7.78
C ILE A 234 -15.18 13.19 8.42
N LYS A 235 -14.51 14.35 8.39
CA LYS A 235 -13.21 14.52 9.05
C LYS A 235 -13.29 14.21 10.54
N PHE A 236 -14.33 14.69 11.24
CA PHE A 236 -14.55 14.36 12.66
C PHE A 236 -14.89 12.89 12.86
N GLU A 237 -15.78 12.34 12.03
CA GLU A 237 -16.17 10.92 12.08
C GLU A 237 -14.96 9.99 11.93
N LEU A 238 -14.12 10.21 10.92
CA LEU A 238 -12.93 9.42 10.68
C LEU A 238 -11.77 9.77 11.62
N SER A 239 -11.75 10.95 12.25
CA SER A 239 -10.77 11.22 13.31
C SER A 239 -11.16 10.56 14.65
N LYS A 240 -12.36 9.96 14.72
CA LYS A 240 -12.99 9.43 15.95
C LYS A 240 -13.07 10.49 17.05
N THR A 241 -13.33 11.73 16.65
CA THR A 241 -13.55 12.83 17.60
C THR A 241 -14.84 12.58 18.38
N ASP A 242 -14.85 12.98 19.65
CA ASP A 242 -16.07 12.95 20.45
C ASP A 242 -17.18 13.77 19.77
N LEU A 243 -18.41 13.26 19.81
CA LEU A 243 -19.53 13.85 19.10
C LEU A 243 -19.83 15.26 19.60
N ASP A 244 -19.78 15.52 20.90
CA ASP A 244 -20.12 16.83 21.44
C ASP A 244 -19.09 17.88 21.03
N ILE A 245 -17.80 17.49 20.96
CA ILE A 245 -16.73 18.32 20.41
C ILE A 245 -17.00 18.62 18.93
N ALA A 246 -17.32 17.60 18.13
CA ALA A 246 -17.59 17.78 16.70
C ALA A 246 -18.80 18.70 16.44
N LEU A 247 -19.87 18.57 17.21
CA LEU A 247 -21.07 19.42 17.10
C LEU A 247 -20.78 20.87 17.48
N ALA A 248 -19.97 21.09 18.53
CA ALA A 248 -19.56 22.42 18.95
C ALA A 248 -18.68 23.12 17.90
N GLU A 249 -17.66 22.43 17.39
CA GLU A 249 -16.73 22.97 16.36
C GLU A 249 -17.45 23.29 15.04
N LEU A 250 -18.37 22.42 14.61
CA LEU A 250 -19.15 22.64 13.39
C LEU A 250 -20.32 23.62 13.58
N ASN A 251 -20.68 23.92 14.84
CA ASN A 251 -21.85 24.70 15.23
C ASN A 251 -23.15 24.18 14.57
N ILE A 252 -23.43 22.89 14.72
CA ILE A 252 -24.62 22.23 14.14
C ILE A 252 -25.35 21.31 15.13
N SER A 253 -26.60 21.00 14.81
CA SER A 253 -27.37 19.99 15.53
C SER A 253 -26.87 18.57 15.23
N LYS A 254 -27.10 17.65 16.17
CA LYS A 254 -26.84 16.21 16.02
C LYS A 254 -27.47 15.61 14.76
N THR A 255 -28.71 16.00 14.46
CA THR A 255 -29.41 15.56 13.24
C THR A 255 -28.68 16.03 11.99
N SER A 256 -28.31 17.31 11.91
CA SER A 256 -27.57 17.87 10.78
C SER A 256 -26.21 17.20 10.58
N TYR A 257 -25.51 16.84 11.67
CA TYR A 257 -24.26 16.07 11.60
C TYR A 257 -24.46 14.71 10.94
N TYR A 258 -25.42 13.91 11.42
CA TYR A 258 -25.68 12.59 10.84
C TYR A 258 -26.24 12.66 9.43
N ASP A 259 -27.05 13.66 9.09
CA ASP A 259 -27.48 13.88 7.71
C ASP A 259 -26.28 14.11 6.79
N ARG A 260 -25.30 14.92 7.21
CA ARG A 260 -24.06 15.14 6.44
C ARG A 260 -23.26 13.85 6.28
N VAL A 261 -23.04 13.09 7.35
CA VAL A 261 -22.25 11.85 7.32
C VAL A 261 -22.95 10.75 6.50
N ASN A 262 -24.25 10.55 6.69
CA ASN A 262 -25.01 9.48 6.03
C ASN A 262 -25.21 9.76 4.54
N VAL A 263 -25.57 11.00 4.17
CA VAL A 263 -25.77 11.36 2.75
C VAL A 263 -24.46 11.27 1.96
N ALA A 264 -23.31 11.43 2.62
CA ALA A 264 -22.01 11.25 1.97
C ALA A 264 -21.68 9.78 1.64
N ASN A 265 -22.48 8.81 2.11
CA ASN A 265 -22.27 7.37 1.90
C ASN A 265 -20.85 6.89 2.28
N ILE A 266 -20.28 7.49 3.34
CA ILE A 266 -18.89 7.21 3.73
C ILE A 266 -18.70 5.73 4.10
N LYS A 267 -19.73 5.10 4.68
CA LYS A 267 -19.69 3.68 5.06
C LYS A 267 -19.56 2.78 3.84
N GLU A 268 -20.30 3.05 2.78
CA GLU A 268 -20.29 2.33 1.51
C GLU A 268 -18.95 2.51 0.78
N ILE A 269 -18.41 3.74 0.79
CA ILE A 269 -17.08 4.05 0.27
C ILE A 269 -16.01 3.25 1.01
N MET A 270 -16.05 3.28 2.35
CA MET A 270 -15.12 2.55 3.21
C MET A 270 -15.21 1.04 3.02
N ASN A 271 -16.42 0.48 2.89
CA ASN A 271 -16.61 -0.93 2.61
C ASN A 271 -16.07 -1.32 1.23
N SER A 272 -16.23 -0.48 0.22
CA SER A 272 -15.69 -0.71 -1.12
C SER A 272 -14.16 -0.70 -1.11
N PHE A 273 -13.53 0.22 -0.38
CA PHE A 273 -12.08 0.18 -0.15
C PHE A 273 -11.66 -1.07 0.63
N LYS A 274 -12.42 -1.50 1.64
CA LYS A 274 -12.12 -2.76 2.35
C LYS A 274 -12.16 -3.96 1.40
N SER A 275 -13.09 -4.02 0.45
CA SER A 275 -13.11 -5.07 -0.57
C SER A 275 -11.83 -5.08 -1.42
N ILE A 276 -11.29 -3.92 -1.79
CA ILE A 276 -9.98 -3.81 -2.45
C ILE A 276 -8.87 -4.41 -1.56
N ILE A 277 -8.86 -4.07 -0.27
CA ILE A 277 -7.88 -4.61 0.68
C ILE A 277 -8.02 -6.12 0.84
N GLU A 278 -9.23 -6.68 0.87
CA GLU A 278 -9.46 -8.11 0.96
C GLU A 278 -9.04 -8.86 -0.32
N ILE A 279 -9.35 -8.33 -1.51
CA ILE A 279 -8.82 -8.86 -2.79
C ILE A 279 -7.28 -8.91 -2.73
N MET A 280 -6.70 -7.82 -2.24
CA MET A 280 -5.26 -7.67 -2.07
C MET A 280 -4.67 -8.62 -1.02
N LYS A 281 -5.40 -9.04 0.00
CA LYS A 281 -4.93 -10.07 0.93
C LYS A 281 -4.98 -11.46 0.31
N VAL A 282 -6.10 -11.77 -0.34
CA VAL A 282 -6.34 -13.09 -0.93
C VAL A 282 -5.40 -13.37 -2.11
N ARG A 283 -4.86 -12.32 -2.76
CA ARG A 283 -3.86 -12.48 -3.85
C ARG A 283 -2.73 -13.45 -3.50
N ARG A 284 -2.26 -13.45 -2.24
CA ARG A 284 -1.17 -14.31 -1.74
C ARG A 284 -1.54 -15.80 -1.70
N LEU A 285 -2.83 -16.12 -1.73
CA LEU A 285 -3.34 -17.50 -1.61
C LEU A 285 -3.60 -18.14 -2.98
N ILE A 286 -3.70 -17.37 -4.05
CA ILE A 286 -4.20 -17.82 -5.36
C ILE A 286 -3.11 -17.78 -6.45
N GLU A 287 -2.14 -16.88 -6.36
CA GLU A 287 -1.09 -16.69 -7.38
C GLU A 287 0.32 -17.03 -6.93
#